data_AF-A0A2M7SL67-F1
#
_entry.id   AF-A0A2M7SL67-F1
#
_cell.length_a   1.000
_cell.length_b   1.000
_cell.length_c   1.000
_cell.angle_alpha   90.00
_cell.angle_beta   90.00
_cell.angle_gamma   90.00
#
_symmetry.space_group_name_H-M   'P 1'
#
loop_
_entity.id
_entity.type
_entity.pdbx_description
1 polymer ?
#
loop_
_entity_poly.entity_id
_entity_poly.type
_entity_poly.pdbx_seq_one_letter_code
_entity_poly.pdbx_strand_id
1 'polypeptide(L)'
;MGFNKLLKFSEGISFDWLNHNREQIDNTAEFNNLIHLFPPLDDIFRKGLEKDPQEFTRTLIHTFQTQAAYNRICSGDFPESGLDRTAIREVYDLAQSISSASPLVMPIILWLHDIGRFEDKGRHNEKSAEMISEFHLLNDKGLSEEEAILIRKVVQYHLLIGTLYTGESSYMCFEPLLKDEEFQTILKDNPSIKLFVDALTLFTMIDVWGYHTNDISPNMIDNYLMIRQEMGQIFAKSGDLGEIIKGLREKSRKHLDWRLMGYMMAFSKIGKKPHLTFDFYAGMINDGFRRYAEREGLPTDWNGFKDSYLNNFDQVQFKYGLGVLIPLSYGGTGKKMHLTEDTRVNPNLFHLLVNINSRIQKEEKINAQCITGALWNVVFKGYPPWNIRTDFHQRLNEPGQIEEIVEKGKVSVDKKEGLNVLSVDYRAYWKDIED
;
A
#
# COMPACT_ATOMS: atom_id res chain seq x y z
N MET A 1 18.47 15.89 25.32
CA MET A 1 19.75 15.19 25.01
C MET A 1 19.60 14.04 24.00
N GLY A 2 18.39 13.56 23.68
CA GLY A 2 18.18 12.46 22.70
C GLY A 2 18.37 12.84 21.23
N PHE A 3 18.02 14.08 20.84
CA PHE A 3 18.06 14.60 19.46
C PHE A 3 19.36 14.27 18.69
N ASN A 4 20.51 14.76 19.17
CA ASN A 4 21.81 14.56 18.49
C ASN A 4 22.25 13.09 18.48
N LYS A 5 21.79 12.28 19.42
CA LYS A 5 22.16 10.86 19.49
C LYS A 5 21.40 10.05 18.45
N LEU A 6 20.11 10.31 18.27
CA LEU A 6 19.29 9.61 17.28
C LEU A 6 19.75 9.90 15.87
N LEU A 7 19.96 11.18 15.52
CA LEU A 7 20.44 11.55 14.19
C LEU A 7 21.80 10.93 13.88
N LYS A 8 22.77 11.06 14.80
CA LYS A 8 24.10 10.46 14.63
C LYS A 8 24.05 8.95 14.51
N PHE A 9 23.16 8.28 15.26
CA PHE A 9 22.94 6.84 15.13
C PHE A 9 22.37 6.49 13.77
N SER A 10 21.28 7.16 13.37
CA SER A 10 20.64 6.96 12.08
C SER A 10 21.63 7.14 10.93
N GLU A 11 22.38 8.24 10.88
CA GLU A 11 23.41 8.53 9.86
C GLU A 11 24.51 7.46 9.77
N GLY A 12 24.78 6.73 10.86
CA GLY A 12 25.80 5.68 10.92
C GLY A 12 25.41 4.37 10.23
N ILE A 13 24.13 4.17 9.89
CA ILE A 13 23.65 2.92 9.29
C ILE A 13 23.82 2.95 7.77
N SER A 14 24.73 2.13 7.23
CA SER A 14 24.94 2.01 5.79
C SER A 14 24.58 0.62 5.26
N PHE A 15 24.41 0.49 3.94
CA PHE A 15 24.25 -0.82 3.30
C PHE A 15 25.47 -1.71 3.52
N ASP A 16 26.67 -1.14 3.56
CA ASP A 16 27.89 -1.91 3.86
C ASP A 16 27.82 -2.48 5.27
N TRP A 17 27.49 -1.66 6.28
CA TRP A 17 27.31 -2.15 7.64
C TRP A 17 26.25 -3.25 7.70
N LEU A 18 25.11 -3.05 7.05
CA LEU A 18 24.04 -4.03 7.02
C LEU A 18 24.50 -5.35 6.38
N ASN A 19 25.18 -5.31 5.25
CA ASN A 19 25.65 -6.50 4.55
C ASN A 19 26.59 -7.35 5.40
N HIS A 20 27.41 -6.73 6.26
CA HIS A 20 28.30 -7.43 7.18
C HIS A 20 27.58 -8.01 8.41
N ASN A 21 26.51 -7.37 8.87
CA ASN A 21 25.86 -7.72 10.14
C ASN A 21 24.48 -8.38 10.00
N ARG A 22 23.97 -8.53 8.76
CA ARG A 22 22.58 -8.91 8.45
C ARG A 22 22.05 -10.11 9.22
N GLU A 23 22.87 -11.15 9.36
CA GLU A 23 22.47 -12.42 9.98
C GLU A 23 22.45 -12.37 11.51
N GLN A 24 23.07 -11.35 12.11
CA GLN A 24 23.25 -11.23 13.56
C GLN A 24 22.96 -9.80 14.05
N ILE A 25 22.05 -9.07 13.38
CA ILE A 25 21.76 -7.66 13.68
C ILE A 25 21.41 -7.48 15.17
N ASP A 26 20.62 -8.39 15.73
CA ASP A 26 20.19 -8.42 17.12
C ASP A 26 21.33 -8.56 18.14
N ASN A 27 22.54 -8.93 17.70
CA ASN A 27 23.75 -9.04 18.52
C ASN A 27 24.73 -7.87 18.34
N THR A 28 24.36 -6.85 17.57
CA THR A 28 25.24 -5.72 17.25
C THR A 28 25.20 -4.60 18.30
N ALA A 29 26.22 -3.72 18.28
CA ALA A 29 26.21 -2.51 19.09
C ALA A 29 25.10 -1.54 18.64
N GLU A 30 24.78 -1.53 17.35
CA GLU A 30 23.77 -0.68 16.74
C GLU A 30 22.36 -1.08 17.18
N PHE A 31 22.07 -2.38 17.30
CA PHE A 31 20.82 -2.86 17.89
C PHE A 31 20.68 -2.41 19.35
N ASN A 32 21.73 -2.58 20.15
CA ASN A 32 21.73 -2.09 21.54
C ASN A 32 21.57 -0.57 21.62
N ASN A 33 22.15 0.18 20.68
CA ASN A 33 21.95 1.64 20.58
C ASN A 33 20.49 1.98 20.24
N LEU A 34 19.84 1.23 19.34
CA LEU A 34 18.42 1.40 19.03
C LEU A 34 17.56 1.19 20.29
N ILE A 35 17.83 0.13 21.05
CA ILE A 35 17.16 -0.11 22.34
C ILE A 35 17.40 1.03 23.32
N HIS A 36 18.63 1.54 23.45
CA HIS A 36 18.90 2.68 24.32
C HIS A 36 18.21 3.98 23.88
N LEU A 37 18.01 4.16 22.58
CA LEU A 37 17.28 5.31 22.04
C LEU A 37 15.77 5.17 22.28
N PHE A 38 15.24 3.96 22.28
CA PHE A 38 13.84 3.65 22.55
C PHE A 38 13.71 2.52 23.57
N PRO A 39 13.93 2.79 24.87
CA PRO A 39 14.00 1.74 25.89
C PRO A 39 12.84 0.74 25.91
N PRO A 40 11.57 1.15 25.69
CA PRO A 40 10.46 0.18 25.66
C PRO A 40 10.55 -0.85 24.52
N LEU A 41 11.37 -0.61 23.50
CA LEU A 41 11.59 -1.59 22.43
C LEU A 41 12.26 -2.88 22.93
N ASP A 42 12.97 -2.86 24.06
CA ASP A 42 13.64 -4.06 24.59
C ASP A 42 12.64 -5.19 24.85
N ASP A 43 11.59 -4.89 25.61
CA ASP A 43 10.51 -5.84 25.89
C ASP A 43 9.70 -6.20 24.66
N ILE A 44 9.47 -5.25 23.75
CA ILE A 44 8.73 -5.49 22.50
C ILE A 44 9.51 -6.47 21.61
N PHE A 45 10.80 -6.23 21.40
CA PHE A 45 11.66 -7.03 20.56
C PHE A 45 11.89 -8.42 21.16
N ARG A 46 12.10 -8.51 22.48
CA ARG A 46 12.21 -9.80 23.17
C ARG A 46 10.95 -10.65 22.97
N LYS A 47 9.76 -10.07 23.15
CA LYS A 47 8.48 -10.77 22.88
C LYS A 47 8.35 -11.20 21.41
N GLY A 48 8.74 -10.32 20.48
CA GLY A 48 8.73 -10.62 19.04
C GLY A 48 9.62 -11.80 18.69
N LEU A 49 10.86 -11.79 19.20
CA LEU A 49 11.84 -12.85 19.02
C LEU A 49 11.36 -14.18 19.65
N GLU A 50 10.77 -14.14 20.84
CA GLU A 50 10.23 -15.34 21.51
C GLU A 50 9.02 -15.94 20.75
N LYS A 51 8.17 -15.11 20.13
CA LYS A 51 6.93 -15.52 19.47
C LYS A 51 7.13 -16.02 18.04
N ASP A 52 7.92 -15.29 17.24
CA ASP A 52 8.18 -15.62 15.83
C ASP A 52 9.57 -15.10 15.43
N PRO A 53 10.64 -15.89 15.68
CA PRO A 53 12.01 -15.47 15.39
C PRO A 53 12.23 -15.11 13.91
N GLN A 54 11.54 -15.78 12.99
CA GLN A 54 11.73 -15.56 11.56
C GLN A 54 11.14 -14.22 11.12
N GLU A 55 9.91 -13.91 11.54
CA GLU A 55 9.32 -12.59 11.30
C GLU A 55 10.08 -11.50 12.03
N PHE A 56 10.57 -11.77 13.25
CA PHE A 56 11.41 -10.84 14.00
C PHE A 56 12.65 -10.44 13.22
N THR A 57 13.48 -11.42 12.83
CA THR A 57 14.70 -11.17 12.06
C THR A 57 14.39 -10.47 10.73
N ARG A 58 13.34 -10.90 10.01
CA ARG A 58 12.93 -10.28 8.75
C ARG A 58 12.57 -8.80 8.92
N THR A 59 11.77 -8.48 9.94
CA THR A 59 11.32 -7.12 10.23
C THR A 59 12.48 -6.25 10.67
N LEU A 60 13.34 -6.75 11.55
CA LEU A 60 14.51 -6.01 12.02
C LEU A 60 15.48 -5.68 10.88
N ILE A 61 15.79 -6.65 10.03
CA ILE A 61 16.60 -6.43 8.82
C ILE A 61 15.97 -5.34 7.95
N HIS A 62 14.65 -5.41 7.72
CA HIS A 62 13.92 -4.43 6.90
C HIS A 62 13.98 -3.02 7.49
N THR A 63 13.83 -2.87 8.81
CA THR A 63 13.95 -1.58 9.50
C THR A 63 15.34 -0.95 9.30
N PHE A 64 16.42 -1.73 9.46
CA PHE A 64 17.77 -1.22 9.19
C PHE A 64 18.01 -0.96 7.69
N GLN A 65 17.43 -1.77 6.80
CA GLN A 65 17.49 -1.56 5.34
C GLN A 65 16.87 -0.24 4.91
N THR A 66 15.69 0.09 5.43
CA THR A 66 14.98 1.34 5.10
C THR A 66 15.74 2.56 5.63
N GLN A 67 16.36 2.48 6.82
CA GLN A 67 17.27 3.52 7.30
C GLN A 67 18.52 3.68 6.41
N ALA A 68 19.17 2.58 6.00
CA ALA A 68 20.31 2.62 5.10
C ALA A 68 19.95 3.23 3.72
N ALA A 69 18.77 2.87 3.19
CA ALA A 69 18.23 3.44 1.97
C ALA A 69 18.02 4.95 2.11
N TYR A 70 17.42 5.41 3.22
CA TYR A 70 17.25 6.84 3.50
C TYR A 70 18.57 7.61 3.61
N ASN A 71 19.58 7.05 4.29
CA ASN A 71 20.88 7.70 4.39
C ASN A 71 21.57 7.81 3.05
N ARG A 72 21.41 6.77 2.22
CA ARG A 72 21.82 6.85 0.83
C ARG A 72 21.06 8.00 0.19
N ILE A 73 19.72 8.10 0.35
CA ILE A 73 18.84 9.17 -0.21
C ILE A 73 19.41 10.55 0.09
N CYS A 74 19.80 10.76 1.34
CA CYS A 74 20.37 12.01 1.81
C CYS A 74 21.80 12.29 1.33
N SER A 75 22.56 11.31 0.85
CA SER A 75 23.93 11.53 0.35
C SER A 75 23.99 11.94 -1.13
N GLY A 76 22.91 11.73 -1.89
CA GLY A 76 22.88 12.02 -3.32
C GLY A 76 23.56 10.96 -4.22
N ASP A 77 23.99 9.82 -3.66
CA ASP A 77 24.80 8.80 -4.36
C ASP A 77 24.09 7.43 -4.47
N PHE A 78 23.51 7.09 -5.65
CA PHE A 78 22.70 5.85 -5.88
C PHE A 78 22.99 5.09 -7.18
N PRO A 79 24.26 4.74 -7.46
CA PRO A 79 24.61 4.08 -8.71
C PRO A 79 23.87 2.75 -8.94
N GLU A 80 23.50 2.01 -7.89
CA GLU A 80 22.88 0.69 -7.99
C GLU A 80 21.36 0.74 -8.24
N SER A 81 20.73 1.91 -8.03
CA SER A 81 19.28 2.07 -8.20
C SER A 81 18.79 1.90 -9.64
N GLY A 82 19.70 2.02 -10.63
CA GLY A 82 19.35 1.98 -12.05
C GLY A 82 18.63 3.24 -12.56
N LEU A 83 18.50 4.27 -11.72
CA LEU A 83 17.80 5.51 -12.02
C LEU A 83 18.71 6.54 -12.65
N ASP A 84 18.13 7.43 -13.46
CA ASP A 84 18.86 8.58 -13.96
C ASP A 84 19.09 9.65 -12.88
N ARG A 85 19.99 10.59 -13.16
CA ARG A 85 20.37 11.64 -12.21
C ARG A 85 19.22 12.60 -11.87
N THR A 86 18.23 12.73 -12.74
CA THR A 86 17.11 13.67 -12.53
C THR A 86 16.15 13.06 -11.51
N ALA A 87 15.73 11.81 -11.69
CA ALA A 87 14.86 11.11 -10.76
C ALA A 87 15.50 10.99 -9.36
N ILE A 88 16.80 10.71 -9.30
CA ILE A 88 17.57 10.72 -8.05
C ILE A 88 17.49 12.08 -7.36
N ARG A 89 17.64 13.16 -8.13
CA ARG A 89 17.66 14.52 -7.60
C ARG A 89 16.30 14.92 -7.03
N GLU A 90 15.19 14.55 -7.67
CA GLU A 90 13.86 14.87 -7.16
C GLU A 90 13.58 14.23 -5.80
N VAL A 91 14.02 12.98 -5.63
CA VAL A 91 13.88 12.24 -4.37
C VAL A 91 14.80 12.82 -3.30
N TYR A 92 16.03 13.17 -3.66
CA TYR A 92 16.96 13.87 -2.78
C TYR A 92 16.38 15.21 -2.32
N ASP A 93 15.86 16.03 -3.24
CA ASP A 93 15.27 17.34 -2.95
C ASP A 93 14.04 17.20 -2.03
N LEU A 94 13.22 16.15 -2.23
CA LEU A 94 12.13 15.80 -1.33
C LEU A 94 12.64 15.48 0.09
N ALA A 95 13.65 14.61 0.20
CA ALA A 95 14.25 14.25 1.49
C ALA A 95 14.86 15.46 2.22
N GLN A 96 15.57 16.33 1.49
CA GLN A 96 16.13 17.57 2.04
C GLN A 96 15.03 18.53 2.50
N SER A 97 13.93 18.63 1.76
CA SER A 97 12.80 19.48 2.14
C SER A 97 12.14 19.01 3.46
N ILE A 98 12.00 17.70 3.63
CA ILE A 98 11.47 17.10 4.87
C ILE A 98 12.45 17.32 6.02
N SER A 99 13.74 17.01 5.80
CA SER A 99 14.78 17.21 6.82
C SER A 99 14.94 18.67 7.26
N SER A 100 14.71 19.62 6.34
CA SER A 100 14.75 21.05 6.64
C SER A 100 13.55 21.50 7.48
N ALA A 101 12.39 20.85 7.31
CA ALA A 101 11.21 21.10 8.12
C ALA A 101 11.33 20.43 9.51
N SER A 102 11.75 19.17 9.53
CA SER A 102 12.04 18.41 10.75
C SER A 102 13.05 17.29 10.48
N PRO A 103 14.27 17.36 11.04
CA PRO A 103 15.30 16.35 10.80
C PRO A 103 14.98 15.00 11.46
N LEU A 104 14.07 14.96 12.45
CA LEU A 104 13.75 13.74 13.20
C LEU A 104 12.57 12.95 12.62
N VAL A 105 11.67 13.59 11.89
CA VAL A 105 10.42 12.95 11.41
C VAL A 105 10.72 11.68 10.63
N MET A 106 11.56 11.73 9.60
CA MET A 106 11.85 10.55 8.79
C MET A 106 12.63 9.47 9.55
N PRO A 107 13.77 9.76 10.21
CA PRO A 107 14.48 8.75 11.01
C PRO A 107 13.58 8.00 11.99
N ILE A 108 12.71 8.70 12.71
CA ILE A 108 11.83 8.06 13.70
C ILE A 108 10.75 7.19 13.02
N ILE A 109 10.13 7.67 11.94
CA ILE A 109 9.18 6.87 11.15
C ILE A 109 9.86 5.56 10.70
N LEU A 110 11.08 5.65 10.14
CA LEU A 110 11.79 4.49 9.61
C LEU A 110 12.09 3.46 10.71
N TRP A 111 12.50 3.90 11.90
CA TRP A 111 12.75 2.98 13.02
C TRP A 111 11.49 2.30 13.58
N LEU A 112 10.34 2.98 13.52
CA LEU A 112 9.14 2.55 14.27
C LEU A 112 7.99 2.03 13.39
N HIS A 113 8.06 2.14 12.06
CA HIS A 113 6.91 1.86 11.19
C HIS A 113 6.32 0.44 11.33
N ASP A 114 7.17 -0.55 11.57
CA ASP A 114 6.81 -1.97 11.52
C ASP A 114 6.90 -2.72 12.86
N ILE A 115 7.07 -2.01 13.98
CA ILE A 115 7.16 -2.65 15.32
C ILE A 115 5.90 -3.43 15.71
N GLY A 116 4.74 -3.10 15.14
CA GLY A 116 3.49 -3.81 15.32
C GLY A 116 3.45 -5.20 14.69
N ARG A 117 4.37 -5.52 13.75
CA ARG A 117 4.43 -6.85 13.10
C ARG A 117 4.65 -7.99 14.09
N PHE A 118 5.33 -7.72 15.20
CA PHE A 118 5.58 -8.69 16.27
C PHE A 118 4.29 -9.09 17.01
N GLU A 119 3.32 -8.18 17.08
CA GLU A 119 2.05 -8.41 17.76
C GLU A 119 0.96 -8.90 16.79
N ASP A 120 0.72 -8.16 15.71
CA ASP A 120 -0.31 -8.45 14.72
C ASP A 120 0.18 -8.12 13.31
N LYS A 121 0.52 -9.15 12.52
CA LYS A 121 0.97 -8.98 11.13
C LYS A 121 -0.09 -8.36 10.22
N GLY A 122 -1.37 -8.65 10.48
CA GLY A 122 -2.48 -8.22 9.63
C GLY A 122 -2.85 -6.75 9.78
N ARG A 123 -2.62 -6.20 10.99
CA ARG A 123 -2.90 -4.81 11.38
C ARG A 123 -1.65 -4.09 11.90
N HIS A 124 -0.48 -4.45 11.35
CA HIS A 124 0.81 -4.04 11.93
C HIS A 124 0.99 -2.52 11.90
N ASN A 125 0.50 -1.82 10.88
CA ASN A 125 0.57 -0.37 10.77
C ASN A 125 -0.27 0.33 11.87
N GLU A 126 -1.52 -0.11 12.10
CA GLU A 126 -2.31 0.44 13.21
C GLU A 126 -1.67 0.07 14.56
N LYS A 127 -1.20 -1.16 14.69
CA LYS A 127 -0.60 -1.64 15.94
C LYS A 127 0.72 -0.93 16.26
N SER A 128 1.56 -0.65 15.27
CA SER A 128 2.76 0.19 15.44
C SER A 128 2.39 1.56 16.00
N ALA A 129 1.36 2.22 15.44
CA ALA A 129 0.91 3.52 15.93
C ALA A 129 0.34 3.46 17.36
N GLU A 130 -0.45 2.42 17.68
CA GLU A 130 -0.95 2.15 19.04
C GLU A 130 0.23 2.00 20.03
N MET A 131 1.24 1.20 19.67
CA MET A 131 2.42 0.95 20.51
C MET A 131 3.27 2.21 20.71
N ILE A 132 3.44 3.04 19.67
CA ILE A 132 4.13 4.33 19.80
C ILE A 132 3.48 5.20 20.87
N SER A 133 2.14 5.25 20.90
CA SER A 133 1.37 5.99 21.90
C SER A 133 1.43 5.34 23.29
N GLU A 134 1.13 4.03 23.38
CA GLU A 134 1.02 3.27 24.62
C GLU A 134 2.33 3.24 25.40
N PHE A 135 3.45 3.03 24.70
CA PHE A 135 4.78 2.98 25.31
C PHE A 135 5.50 4.33 25.30
N HIS A 136 4.82 5.40 24.89
CA HIS A 136 5.37 6.75 24.87
C HIS A 136 6.72 6.87 24.16
N LEU A 137 6.89 6.17 23.02
CA LEU A 137 8.18 6.02 22.32
C LEU A 137 8.77 7.35 21.82
N LEU A 138 7.92 8.37 21.64
CA LEU A 138 8.29 9.70 21.15
C LEU A 138 8.67 10.68 22.26
N ASN A 139 8.50 10.31 23.54
CA ASN A 139 8.87 11.17 24.65
C ASN A 139 10.38 11.45 24.67
N ASP A 140 10.74 12.66 25.09
CA ASP A 140 12.12 13.14 25.23
C ASP A 140 12.96 13.15 23.94
N LYS A 141 12.32 12.99 22.77
CA LYS A 141 12.97 13.14 21.45
C LYS A 141 13.15 14.59 21.02
N GLY A 142 12.52 15.53 21.71
CA GLY A 142 12.54 16.96 21.37
C GLY A 142 11.63 17.30 20.19
N LEU A 143 10.57 16.50 19.99
CA LEU A 143 9.54 16.72 18.99
C LEU A 143 8.48 17.69 19.53
N SER A 144 7.89 18.51 18.65
CA SER A 144 6.63 19.19 18.92
C SER A 144 5.48 18.19 19.00
N GLU A 145 4.35 18.63 19.56
CA GLU A 145 3.13 17.81 19.59
C GLU A 145 2.66 17.45 18.17
N GLU A 146 2.70 18.42 17.25
CA GLU A 146 2.35 18.24 15.83
C GLU A 146 3.27 17.24 15.14
N GLU A 147 4.58 17.30 15.36
CA GLU A 147 5.54 16.33 14.82
C GLU A 147 5.28 14.92 15.36
N ALA A 148 4.96 14.80 16.65
CA ALA A 148 4.64 13.53 17.27
C ALA A 148 3.35 12.92 16.69
N ILE A 149 2.31 13.73 16.46
CA ILE A 149 1.09 13.29 15.78
C ILE A 149 1.42 12.88 14.34
N LEU A 150 2.19 13.69 13.61
CA LEU A 150 2.57 13.40 12.21
C LEU A 150 3.30 12.07 12.09
N ILE A 151 4.30 11.81 12.94
CA ILE A 151 5.03 10.53 12.96
C ILE A 151 4.06 9.37 13.18
N ARG A 152 3.18 9.46 14.17
CA ARG A 152 2.19 8.41 14.45
C ARG A 152 1.27 8.17 13.26
N LYS A 153 0.78 9.22 12.60
CA LYS A 153 -0.14 9.09 11.45
C LYS A 153 0.59 8.58 10.21
N VAL A 154 1.83 8.99 9.94
CA VAL A 154 2.60 8.40 8.84
C VAL A 154 2.79 6.90 9.10
N VAL A 155 3.18 6.49 10.32
CA VAL A 155 3.30 5.07 10.68
C VAL A 155 1.97 4.33 10.55
N GLN A 156 0.86 4.90 11.04
CA GLN A 156 -0.46 4.27 10.97
C GLN A 156 -0.93 4.05 9.53
N TYR A 157 -0.59 4.96 8.62
CA TYR A 157 -1.14 5.00 7.27
C TYR A 157 -0.09 4.75 6.18
N HIS A 158 1.09 4.22 6.53
CA HIS A 158 2.22 4.10 5.63
C HIS A 158 1.97 3.25 4.36
N LEU A 159 0.97 2.36 4.40
CA LEU A 159 0.57 1.53 3.27
C LEU A 159 -0.36 2.22 2.25
N LEU A 160 -0.89 3.42 2.54
CA LEU A 160 -1.90 4.06 1.67
C LEU A 160 -1.38 4.33 0.25
N ILE A 161 -0.22 4.99 0.12
CA ILE A 161 0.36 5.32 -1.18
C ILE A 161 0.79 4.05 -1.93
N GLY A 162 1.36 3.07 -1.22
CA GLY A 162 1.72 1.78 -1.79
C GLY A 162 0.51 1.05 -2.39
N THR A 163 -0.59 0.97 -1.65
CA THR A 163 -1.81 0.29 -2.13
C THR A 163 -2.58 1.08 -3.19
N LEU A 164 -2.44 2.41 -3.26
CA LEU A 164 -2.88 3.20 -4.41
C LEU A 164 -2.08 2.88 -5.67
N TYR A 165 -0.76 2.82 -5.54
CA TYR A 165 0.13 2.51 -6.65
C TYR A 165 -0.18 1.11 -7.23
N THR A 166 -0.43 0.11 -6.38
CA THR A 166 -0.77 -1.25 -6.83
C THR A 166 -2.21 -1.40 -7.34
N GLY A 167 -3.04 -0.37 -7.21
CA GLY A 167 -4.45 -0.39 -7.61
C GLY A 167 -5.39 -1.13 -6.64
N GLU A 168 -4.85 -1.72 -5.58
CA GLU A 168 -5.63 -2.34 -4.50
C GLU A 168 -6.60 -1.34 -3.88
N SER A 169 -6.10 -0.14 -3.63
CA SER A 169 -6.88 0.96 -3.05
C SER A 169 -7.32 1.98 -4.12
N SER A 170 -8.37 2.74 -3.79
CA SER A 170 -8.74 3.98 -4.49
C SER A 170 -8.38 5.19 -3.62
N TYR A 171 -8.41 6.42 -4.16
CA TYR A 171 -8.13 7.64 -3.38
C TYR A 171 -9.05 7.79 -2.17
N MET A 172 -10.24 7.18 -2.20
CA MET A 172 -11.12 7.13 -1.03
C MET A 172 -10.47 6.42 0.18
N CYS A 173 -9.38 5.68 0.04
CA CYS A 173 -8.65 5.08 1.16
C CYS A 173 -8.14 6.10 2.20
N PHE A 174 -8.09 7.39 1.85
CA PHE A 174 -7.78 8.48 2.77
C PHE A 174 -9.00 8.98 3.56
N GLU A 175 -10.23 8.53 3.26
CA GLU A 175 -11.42 8.96 4.00
C GLU A 175 -11.35 8.64 5.51
N PRO A 176 -10.88 7.45 5.97
CA PRO A 176 -10.78 7.16 7.40
C PRO A 176 -9.85 8.14 8.12
N LEU A 177 -8.76 8.55 7.46
CA LEU A 177 -7.83 9.55 7.97
C LEU A 177 -8.53 10.90 8.26
N LEU A 178 -9.52 11.29 7.47
CA LEU A 178 -10.28 12.53 7.68
C LEU A 178 -11.21 12.47 8.91
N LYS A 179 -11.58 11.26 9.34
CA LYS A 179 -12.42 11.01 10.53
C LYS A 179 -11.59 10.90 11.81
N ASP A 180 -10.27 10.83 11.70
CA ASP A 180 -9.34 10.74 12.82
C ASP A 180 -9.15 12.12 13.48
N GLU A 181 -9.58 12.25 14.74
CA GLU A 181 -9.55 13.51 15.48
C GLU A 181 -8.14 14.08 15.64
N GLU A 182 -7.14 13.22 15.85
CA GLU A 182 -5.74 13.67 15.96
C GLU A 182 -5.25 14.17 14.59
N PHE A 183 -5.59 13.48 13.51
CA PHE A 183 -5.20 13.93 12.16
C PHE A 183 -5.84 15.26 11.76
N GLN A 184 -7.06 15.54 12.25
CA GLN A 184 -7.69 16.84 12.01
C GLN A 184 -6.88 18.03 12.56
N THR A 185 -5.93 17.80 13.47
CA THR A 185 -4.99 18.85 13.91
C THR A 185 -3.97 19.17 12.81
N ILE A 186 -3.36 18.14 12.21
CA ILE A 186 -2.46 18.26 11.05
C ILE A 186 -3.18 18.90 9.86
N LEU A 187 -4.43 18.50 9.63
CA LEU A 187 -5.19 18.95 8.47
C LEU A 187 -5.44 20.48 8.50
N LYS A 188 -5.54 21.09 9.68
CA LYS A 188 -5.79 22.54 9.83
C LYS A 188 -4.59 23.41 9.43
N ASP A 189 -3.41 22.83 9.31
CA ASP A 189 -2.17 23.55 9.00
C ASP A 189 -1.57 23.10 7.66
N ASN A 190 -1.53 24.03 6.70
CA ASN A 190 -1.06 23.74 5.33
C ASN A 190 0.40 23.25 5.24
N PRO A 191 1.36 23.83 5.98
CA PRO A 191 2.69 23.27 6.15
C PRO A 191 2.70 21.83 6.69
N SER A 192 1.93 21.54 7.74
CA SER A 192 1.87 20.21 8.36
C SER A 192 1.25 19.15 7.44
N ILE A 193 0.16 19.46 6.73
CA ILE A 193 -0.43 18.53 5.76
C ILE A 193 0.51 18.28 4.58
N LYS A 194 1.24 19.31 4.12
CA LYS A 194 2.29 19.13 3.11
C LYS A 194 3.39 18.20 3.61
N LEU A 195 3.87 18.42 4.83
CA LEU A 195 4.90 17.57 5.44
C LEU A 195 4.41 16.13 5.60
N PHE A 196 3.15 15.91 5.97
CA PHE A 196 2.54 14.59 6.05
C PHE A 196 2.53 13.88 4.69
N VAL A 197 2.05 14.53 3.63
CA VAL A 197 2.01 13.95 2.28
C VAL A 197 3.42 13.68 1.75
N ASP A 198 4.37 14.60 2.00
CA ASP A 198 5.77 14.46 1.62
C ASP A 198 6.43 13.28 2.34
N ALA A 199 6.27 13.19 3.66
CA ALA A 199 6.82 12.10 4.47
C ALA A 199 6.23 10.75 4.10
N LEU A 200 4.91 10.67 3.89
CA LEU A 200 4.24 9.44 3.49
C LEU A 200 4.70 8.95 2.11
N THR A 201 4.89 9.88 1.17
CA THR A 201 5.41 9.58 -0.18
C THR A 201 6.85 9.10 -0.11
N LEU A 202 7.73 9.85 0.57
CA LEU A 202 9.14 9.50 0.68
C LEU A 202 9.33 8.17 1.40
N PHE A 203 8.58 7.95 2.51
CA PHE A 203 8.56 6.68 3.21
C PHE A 203 8.22 5.53 2.26
N THR A 204 7.16 5.65 1.46
CA THR A 204 6.73 4.59 0.55
C THR A 204 7.81 4.25 -0.48
N MET A 205 8.50 5.26 -1.02
CA MET A 205 9.62 5.03 -1.94
C MET A 205 10.77 4.28 -1.22
N ILE A 206 11.13 4.70 -0.01
CA ILE A 206 12.16 4.07 0.83
C ILE A 206 11.81 2.62 1.16
N ASP A 207 10.56 2.36 1.52
CA ASP A 207 10.07 1.03 1.88
C ASP A 207 10.24 0.05 0.71
N VAL A 208 9.84 0.48 -0.50
CA VAL A 208 10.05 -0.31 -1.73
C VAL A 208 11.53 -0.49 -2.04
N TRP A 209 12.34 0.56 -1.89
CA TRP A 209 13.80 0.48 -2.06
C TRP A 209 14.46 -0.50 -1.08
N GLY A 210 13.97 -0.56 0.16
CA GLY A 210 14.46 -1.48 1.20
C GLY A 210 14.31 -2.96 0.80
N TYR A 211 13.27 -3.30 0.04
CA TYR A 211 13.04 -4.65 -0.48
C TYR A 211 13.77 -4.94 -1.80
N HIS A 212 13.96 -3.95 -2.68
CA HIS A 212 14.30 -4.17 -4.08
C HIS A 212 15.39 -3.23 -4.62
N THR A 213 16.55 -3.17 -3.96
CA THR A 213 17.65 -2.23 -4.27
C THR A 213 18.08 -2.15 -5.75
N ASN A 214 17.86 -3.20 -6.55
CA ASN A 214 18.34 -3.32 -7.93
C ASN A 214 17.24 -3.29 -9.01
N ASP A 215 15.98 -3.05 -8.66
CA ASP A 215 14.83 -3.25 -9.57
C ASP A 215 13.83 -2.06 -9.61
N ILE A 216 14.27 -0.88 -9.17
CA ILE A 216 13.43 0.34 -9.17
C ILE A 216 13.44 0.96 -10.56
N SER A 217 12.26 1.06 -11.17
CA SER A 217 12.11 1.75 -12.45
C SER A 217 11.92 3.25 -12.25
N PRO A 218 12.42 4.13 -13.14
CA PRO A 218 12.12 5.56 -13.11
C PRO A 218 10.61 5.84 -13.09
N ASN A 219 9.84 5.08 -13.87
CA ASN A 219 8.38 5.16 -13.91
C ASN A 219 7.73 5.01 -12.52
N MET A 220 8.35 4.24 -11.60
CA MET A 220 7.83 4.09 -10.24
C MET A 220 7.93 5.39 -9.45
N ILE A 221 9.04 6.12 -9.57
CA ILE A 221 9.23 7.42 -8.91
C ILE A 221 8.23 8.44 -9.46
N ASP A 222 8.14 8.54 -10.79
CA ASP A 222 7.20 9.45 -11.45
C ASP A 222 5.77 9.21 -10.96
N ASN A 223 5.37 7.94 -10.84
CA ASN A 223 4.06 7.57 -10.34
C ASN A 223 3.84 8.00 -8.89
N TYR A 224 4.81 7.80 -7.99
CA TYR A 224 4.69 8.26 -6.61
C TYR A 224 4.68 9.79 -6.49
N LEU A 225 5.49 10.50 -7.27
CA LEU A 225 5.50 11.97 -7.31
C LEU A 225 4.19 12.54 -7.89
N MET A 226 3.60 11.85 -8.87
CA MET A 226 2.27 12.18 -9.39
C MET A 226 1.20 12.02 -8.30
N ILE A 227 1.17 10.87 -7.59
CA ILE A 227 0.23 10.65 -6.48
C ILE A 227 0.41 11.73 -5.42
N ARG A 228 1.66 12.05 -5.04
CA ARG A 228 1.99 13.12 -4.10
C ARG A 228 1.41 14.47 -4.54
N GLN A 229 1.61 14.85 -5.80
CA GLN A 229 1.08 16.11 -6.34
C GLN A 229 -0.45 16.15 -6.27
N GLU A 230 -1.10 15.06 -6.67
CA GLU A 230 -2.56 14.93 -6.67
C GLU A 230 -3.14 14.98 -5.25
N MET A 231 -2.52 14.28 -4.30
CA MET A 231 -2.90 14.35 -2.89
C MET A 231 -2.69 15.76 -2.34
N GLY A 232 -1.57 16.42 -2.66
CA GLY A 232 -1.31 17.81 -2.28
C GLY A 232 -2.39 18.77 -2.80
N GLN A 233 -2.85 18.60 -4.04
CA GLN A 233 -3.95 19.39 -4.61
C GLN A 233 -5.30 19.14 -3.92
N ILE A 234 -5.59 17.89 -3.57
CA ILE A 234 -6.83 17.53 -2.86
C ILE A 234 -6.81 18.08 -1.43
N PHE A 235 -5.71 17.91 -0.72
CA PHE A 235 -5.54 18.36 0.66
C PHE A 235 -5.30 19.87 0.81
N ALA A 236 -4.91 20.58 -0.25
CA ALA A 236 -4.86 22.05 -0.23
C ALA A 236 -6.23 22.69 0.04
N LYS A 237 -7.32 21.91 -0.05
CA LYS A 237 -8.66 22.27 0.39
C LYS A 237 -8.93 21.98 1.88
N SER A 238 -7.87 21.83 2.67
CA SER A 238 -7.80 21.48 4.10
C SER A 238 -8.91 22.04 5.00
N GLY A 239 -9.40 23.25 4.73
CA GLY A 239 -10.48 23.89 5.50
C GLY A 239 -11.90 23.37 5.25
N ASP A 240 -12.13 22.53 4.23
CA ASP A 240 -13.45 21.99 3.88
C ASP A 240 -13.36 20.47 3.63
N LEU A 241 -13.71 19.69 4.66
CA LEU A 241 -13.74 18.23 4.60
C LEU A 241 -14.63 17.69 3.46
N GLY A 242 -15.74 18.36 3.17
CA GLY A 242 -16.65 17.95 2.10
C GLY A 242 -15.99 18.07 0.72
N GLU A 243 -15.25 19.15 0.49
CA GLU A 243 -14.51 19.36 -0.75
C GLU A 243 -13.29 18.45 -0.92
N ILE A 244 -12.63 18.06 0.19
CA ILE A 244 -11.58 17.03 0.17
C ILE A 244 -12.19 15.68 -0.23
N ILE A 245 -13.27 15.24 0.44
CA ILE A 245 -13.94 13.97 0.15
C ILE A 245 -14.41 13.92 -1.31
N LYS A 246 -15.01 15.01 -1.79
CA LYS A 246 -15.41 15.14 -3.20
C LYS A 246 -14.21 15.01 -4.14
N GLY A 247 -13.08 15.64 -3.82
CA GLY A 247 -11.83 15.52 -4.58
C GLY A 247 -11.30 14.07 -4.62
N LEU A 248 -11.27 13.38 -3.48
CA LEU A 248 -10.87 11.96 -3.40
C LEU A 248 -11.79 11.07 -4.26
N ARG A 249 -13.09 11.35 -4.24
CA ARG A 249 -14.09 10.59 -4.99
C ARG A 249 -13.96 10.79 -6.50
N GLU A 250 -13.88 12.05 -6.95
CA GLU A 250 -13.66 12.41 -8.35
C GLU A 250 -12.37 11.78 -8.87
N LYS A 251 -11.31 11.80 -8.05
CA LYS A 251 -10.03 11.21 -8.43
C LYS A 251 -10.11 9.69 -8.54
N SER A 252 -10.73 9.04 -7.55
CA SER A 252 -10.96 7.58 -7.55
C SER A 252 -11.68 7.09 -8.80
N ARG A 253 -12.70 7.81 -9.27
CA ARG A 253 -13.45 7.47 -10.49
C ARG A 253 -12.60 7.62 -11.76
N LYS A 254 -11.80 8.68 -11.85
CA LYS A 254 -10.88 8.90 -12.98
C LYS A 254 -9.75 7.87 -13.03
N HIS A 255 -9.39 7.28 -11.89
CA HIS A 255 -8.26 6.35 -11.76
C HIS A 255 -8.63 4.87 -11.90
N LEU A 256 -9.83 4.53 -12.40
CA LEU A 256 -10.17 3.11 -12.55
C LEU A 256 -9.21 2.37 -13.49
N ASP A 257 -8.83 2.99 -14.62
CA ASP A 257 -7.88 2.42 -15.57
C ASP A 257 -6.50 2.19 -14.93
N TRP A 258 -6.07 3.12 -14.07
CA TRP A 258 -4.86 2.97 -13.25
C TRP A 258 -4.93 1.75 -12.34
N ARG A 259 -6.08 1.52 -11.69
CA ARG A 259 -6.26 0.35 -10.81
C ARG A 259 -6.16 -0.96 -11.58
N LEU A 260 -6.76 -1.03 -12.77
CA LEU A 260 -6.65 -2.20 -13.65
C LEU A 260 -5.21 -2.44 -14.11
N MET A 261 -4.45 -1.37 -14.39
CA MET A 261 -3.01 -1.45 -14.66
C MET A 261 -2.23 -1.99 -13.46
N GLY A 262 -2.60 -1.58 -12.25
CA GLY A 262 -2.07 -2.13 -11.00
C GLY A 262 -2.28 -3.65 -10.88
N TYR A 263 -3.49 -4.14 -11.19
CA TYR A 263 -3.80 -5.58 -11.20
C TYR A 263 -2.99 -6.37 -12.23
N MET A 264 -2.42 -5.73 -13.24
CA MET A 264 -1.51 -6.34 -14.21
C MET A 264 -0.02 -6.25 -13.80
N MET A 265 0.28 -5.62 -12.67
CA MET A 265 1.63 -5.16 -12.32
C MET A 265 2.26 -4.33 -13.46
N ALA A 266 1.46 -3.51 -14.15
CA ALA A 266 1.94 -2.76 -15.31
C ALA A 266 3.11 -1.84 -14.93
N PHE A 267 3.00 -1.12 -13.82
CA PHE A 267 3.97 -0.10 -13.42
C PHE A 267 5.38 -0.65 -13.12
N SER A 268 5.50 -1.90 -12.68
CA SER A 268 6.81 -2.54 -12.48
C SER A 268 7.38 -3.14 -13.78
N LYS A 269 6.63 -3.15 -14.87
CA LYS A 269 6.99 -3.76 -16.15
C LYS A 269 7.13 -2.75 -17.29
N ILE A 270 6.48 -1.59 -17.23
CA ILE A 270 6.56 -0.56 -18.26
C ILE A 270 8.04 -0.16 -18.47
N GLY A 271 8.47 -0.13 -19.73
CA GLY A 271 9.84 0.18 -20.11
C GLY A 271 10.84 -0.97 -19.97
N LYS A 272 10.49 -2.09 -19.32
CA LYS A 272 11.39 -3.26 -19.22
C LYS A 272 11.59 -3.97 -20.57
N LYS A 273 10.68 -3.77 -21.54
CA LYS A 273 10.82 -4.19 -22.96
C LYS A 273 10.18 -3.14 -23.87
N PRO A 274 10.59 -3.03 -25.15
CA PRO A 274 10.08 -1.99 -26.07
C PRO A 274 8.56 -1.94 -26.21
N HIS A 275 7.88 -3.09 -26.19
CA HIS A 275 6.43 -3.17 -26.35
C HIS A 275 5.65 -2.98 -25.03
N LEU A 276 6.32 -2.99 -23.88
CA LEU A 276 5.66 -2.81 -22.58
C LEU A 276 5.51 -1.32 -22.28
N THR A 277 4.53 -0.69 -22.92
CA THR A 277 4.20 0.73 -22.79
C THR A 277 2.88 0.94 -22.07
N PHE A 278 2.58 2.17 -21.67
CA PHE A 278 1.25 2.52 -21.14
C PHE A 278 0.14 2.16 -22.14
N ASP A 279 0.34 2.49 -23.42
CA ASP A 279 -0.61 2.19 -24.51
C ASP A 279 -0.82 0.69 -24.70
N PHE A 280 0.22 -0.13 -24.52
CA PHE A 280 0.10 -1.58 -24.57
C PHE A 280 -0.85 -2.09 -23.48
N TYR A 281 -0.68 -1.66 -22.23
CA TYR A 281 -1.57 -2.07 -21.13
C TYR A 281 -2.99 -1.50 -21.29
N ALA A 282 -3.12 -0.25 -21.75
CA ALA A 282 -4.43 0.34 -22.05
C ALA A 282 -5.16 -0.44 -23.17
N GLY A 283 -4.43 -0.83 -24.22
CA GLY A 283 -4.94 -1.68 -25.29
C GLY A 283 -5.38 -3.05 -24.78
N MET A 284 -4.61 -3.67 -23.88
CA MET A 284 -4.98 -4.93 -23.25
C MET A 284 -6.27 -4.83 -22.41
N ILE A 285 -6.43 -3.75 -21.64
CA ILE A 285 -7.66 -3.49 -20.87
C ILE A 285 -8.86 -3.36 -21.82
N ASN A 286 -8.73 -2.54 -22.86
CA ASN A 286 -9.80 -2.31 -23.85
C ASN A 286 -10.19 -3.60 -24.57
N ASP A 287 -9.22 -4.43 -24.98
CA ASP A 287 -9.51 -5.74 -25.59
C ASP A 287 -10.19 -6.71 -24.61
N GLY A 288 -9.69 -6.79 -23.37
CA GLY A 288 -10.29 -7.62 -22.33
C GLY A 288 -11.73 -7.22 -22.04
N PHE A 289 -11.99 -5.91 -21.92
CA PHE A 289 -13.32 -5.35 -21.72
C PHE A 289 -14.24 -5.64 -22.91
N ARG A 290 -13.79 -5.40 -24.15
CA ARG A 290 -14.59 -5.67 -25.35
C ARG A 290 -15.05 -7.13 -25.39
N ARG A 291 -14.15 -8.08 -25.15
CA ARG A 291 -14.48 -9.51 -25.14
C ARG A 291 -15.43 -9.88 -24.00
N TYR A 292 -15.29 -9.24 -22.84
CA TYR A 292 -16.26 -9.37 -21.75
C TYR A 292 -17.64 -8.84 -22.18
N ALA A 293 -17.70 -7.62 -22.70
CA ALA A 293 -18.95 -6.98 -23.12
C ALA A 293 -19.67 -7.78 -24.21
N GLU A 294 -18.95 -8.26 -25.24
CA GLU A 294 -19.50 -9.13 -26.28
C GLU A 294 -20.08 -10.42 -25.71
N ARG A 295 -19.37 -11.06 -24.76
CA ARG A 295 -19.82 -12.29 -24.10
C ARG A 295 -21.10 -12.08 -23.29
N GLU A 296 -21.20 -10.96 -22.57
CA GLU A 296 -22.34 -10.63 -21.73
C GLU A 296 -23.48 -9.90 -22.49
N GLY A 297 -23.32 -9.64 -23.79
CA GLY A 297 -24.30 -8.89 -24.58
C GLY A 297 -24.43 -7.41 -24.21
N LEU A 298 -23.34 -6.80 -23.72
CA LEU A 298 -23.26 -5.41 -23.27
C LEU A 298 -22.67 -4.48 -24.34
N PRO A 299 -23.00 -3.18 -24.32
CA PRO A 299 -22.32 -2.18 -25.15
C PRO A 299 -20.82 -2.10 -24.84
N THR A 300 -19.99 -1.91 -25.87
CA THR A 300 -18.54 -1.76 -25.75
C THR A 300 -18.10 -0.33 -25.42
N ASP A 301 -18.97 0.48 -24.83
CA ASP A 301 -18.62 1.82 -24.32
C ASP A 301 -18.02 1.67 -22.92
N TRP A 302 -16.70 1.86 -22.83
CA TRP A 302 -15.99 1.73 -21.57
C TRP A 302 -16.47 2.72 -20.51
N ASN A 303 -16.75 3.97 -20.88
CA ASN A 303 -17.18 4.96 -19.89
C ASN A 303 -18.61 4.67 -19.40
N GLY A 304 -19.53 4.39 -20.32
CA GLY A 304 -20.88 3.95 -19.96
C GLY A 304 -20.88 2.66 -19.12
N PHE A 305 -19.96 1.74 -19.38
CA PHE A 305 -19.77 0.55 -18.56
C PHE A 305 -19.32 0.88 -17.13
N LYS A 306 -18.31 1.75 -16.97
CA LYS A 306 -17.88 2.21 -15.65
C LYS A 306 -19.03 2.83 -14.85
N ASP A 307 -19.80 3.69 -15.50
CA ASP A 307 -20.90 4.42 -14.86
C ASP A 307 -22.11 3.53 -14.54
N SER A 308 -22.31 2.43 -15.27
CA SER A 308 -23.46 1.54 -15.08
C SER A 308 -23.16 0.35 -14.17
N TYR A 309 -21.96 -0.24 -14.30
CA TYR A 309 -21.62 -1.52 -13.68
C TYR A 309 -20.53 -1.43 -12.61
N LEU A 310 -19.75 -0.33 -12.57
CA LEU A 310 -18.65 -0.11 -11.61
C LEU A 310 -18.78 1.24 -10.87
N ASN A 311 -19.99 1.76 -10.75
CA ASN A 311 -20.30 3.09 -10.22
C ASN A 311 -20.01 3.33 -8.73
N ASN A 312 -19.86 2.27 -7.92
CA ASN A 312 -19.43 2.33 -6.53
C ASN A 312 -17.98 1.83 -6.36
N PHE A 313 -17.29 1.52 -7.45
CA PHE A 313 -15.95 0.96 -7.39
C PHE A 313 -14.92 1.95 -6.85
N ASP A 314 -15.23 3.25 -6.88
CA ASP A 314 -14.48 4.30 -6.20
C ASP A 314 -14.42 4.10 -4.67
N GLN A 315 -15.36 3.36 -4.08
CA GLN A 315 -15.39 3.06 -2.64
C GLN A 315 -14.74 1.71 -2.30
N VAL A 316 -14.39 0.89 -3.28
CA VAL A 316 -13.88 -0.47 -3.07
C VAL A 316 -12.37 -0.47 -2.87
N GLN A 317 -11.92 -1.12 -1.80
CA GLN A 317 -10.51 -1.39 -1.48
C GLN A 317 -10.29 -2.91 -1.45
N PHE A 318 -9.31 -3.43 -2.18
CA PHE A 318 -8.93 -4.84 -2.10
C PHE A 318 -7.80 -5.02 -1.10
N LYS A 319 -8.09 -5.62 0.06
CA LYS A 319 -7.07 -5.83 1.09
C LYS A 319 -6.29 -7.11 0.79
N TYR A 320 -4.99 -6.96 0.49
CA TYR A 320 -4.10 -8.04 0.08
C TYR A 320 -4.66 -8.83 -1.12
N GLY A 321 -5.21 -8.10 -2.09
CA GLY A 321 -5.99 -8.67 -3.18
C GLY A 321 -5.18 -9.04 -4.42
N LEU A 322 -3.94 -8.53 -4.54
CA LEU A 322 -3.10 -8.78 -5.71
C LEU A 322 -2.84 -10.26 -5.98
N GLY A 323 -2.78 -11.10 -4.94
CA GLY A 323 -2.62 -12.55 -5.07
C GLY A 323 -3.75 -13.22 -5.87
N VAL A 324 -4.94 -12.62 -5.91
CA VAL A 324 -6.08 -13.08 -6.71
C VAL A 324 -6.18 -12.30 -8.02
N LEU A 325 -6.05 -10.96 -7.95
CA LEU A 325 -6.29 -10.08 -9.08
C LEU A 325 -5.24 -10.22 -10.18
N ILE A 326 -3.95 -10.37 -9.82
CA ILE A 326 -2.88 -10.51 -10.81
C ILE A 326 -3.03 -11.79 -11.63
N PRO A 327 -3.10 -12.99 -11.03
CA PRO A 327 -3.22 -14.19 -11.84
C PRO A 327 -4.55 -14.24 -12.60
N LEU A 328 -5.65 -13.74 -12.01
CA LEU A 328 -6.94 -13.67 -12.70
C LEU A 328 -6.86 -12.81 -13.96
N SER A 329 -6.19 -11.66 -13.90
CA SER A 329 -5.98 -10.73 -15.02
C SER A 329 -5.40 -11.42 -16.26
N TYR A 330 -4.67 -12.52 -16.08
CA TYR A 330 -4.02 -13.26 -17.16
C TYR A 330 -4.51 -14.70 -17.32
N GLY A 331 -5.54 -15.10 -16.57
CA GLY A 331 -6.12 -16.45 -16.65
C GLY A 331 -5.33 -17.57 -15.98
N GLY A 332 -4.37 -17.28 -15.09
CA GLY A 332 -3.66 -18.31 -14.33
C GLY A 332 -2.31 -17.89 -13.71
N THR A 333 -1.73 -18.79 -12.90
CA THR A 333 -0.39 -18.60 -12.29
C THR A 333 0.72 -18.90 -13.28
N GLY A 334 1.42 -17.85 -13.73
CA GLY A 334 2.72 -17.94 -14.37
C GLY A 334 3.68 -16.97 -13.68
N LYS A 335 4.51 -17.46 -12.75
CA LYS A 335 5.51 -16.66 -11.98
C LYS A 335 6.48 -15.83 -12.82
N LYS A 336 6.52 -16.06 -14.12
CA LYS A 336 7.25 -15.27 -15.10
C LYS A 336 6.33 -15.05 -16.29
N MET A 337 5.31 -14.22 -16.13
CA MET A 337 4.57 -13.74 -17.30
C MET A 337 5.47 -12.81 -18.08
N HIS A 338 6.26 -13.42 -18.96
CA HIS A 338 6.91 -12.74 -20.06
C HIS A 338 5.81 -12.31 -21.02
N LEU A 339 5.26 -11.13 -20.75
CA LEU A 339 4.23 -10.55 -21.60
C LEU A 339 4.78 -10.42 -23.02
N THR A 340 4.11 -11.07 -23.95
CA THR A 340 4.31 -10.94 -25.39
C THR A 340 3.32 -9.91 -25.94
N GLU A 341 3.50 -9.46 -27.17
CA GLU A 341 2.56 -8.58 -27.87
C GLU A 341 1.15 -9.20 -27.99
N ASP A 342 1.07 -10.54 -27.94
CA ASP A 342 -0.17 -11.31 -27.99
C ASP A 342 -0.83 -11.55 -26.64
N THR A 343 -0.22 -11.10 -25.54
CA THR A 343 -0.84 -11.27 -24.23
C THR A 343 -2.13 -10.43 -24.14
N ARG A 344 -3.18 -10.99 -23.52
CA ARG A 344 -4.49 -10.34 -23.38
C ARG A 344 -4.98 -10.43 -21.94
N VAL A 345 -5.79 -9.47 -21.52
CA VAL A 345 -6.47 -9.50 -20.21
C VAL A 345 -7.64 -10.47 -20.24
N ASN A 346 -7.73 -11.34 -19.25
CA ASN A 346 -8.84 -12.27 -19.07
C ASN A 346 -10.16 -11.52 -18.80
N PRO A 347 -11.22 -11.74 -19.59
CA PRO A 347 -12.55 -11.16 -19.35
C PRO A 347 -13.12 -11.41 -17.95
N ASN A 348 -12.73 -12.50 -17.29
CA ASN A 348 -13.22 -12.84 -15.94
C ASN A 348 -12.75 -11.87 -14.86
N LEU A 349 -11.71 -11.06 -15.11
CA LEU A 349 -11.39 -9.94 -14.24
C LEU A 349 -12.59 -8.99 -14.15
N PHE A 350 -13.11 -8.52 -15.29
CA PHE A 350 -14.26 -7.61 -15.32
C PHE A 350 -15.50 -8.26 -14.70
N HIS A 351 -15.72 -9.54 -14.97
CA HIS A 351 -16.82 -10.30 -14.37
C HIS A 351 -16.77 -10.29 -12.84
N LEU A 352 -15.58 -10.51 -12.25
CA LEU A 352 -15.39 -10.42 -10.81
C LEU A 352 -15.69 -9.02 -10.28
N LEU A 353 -15.17 -7.98 -10.95
CA LEU A 353 -15.37 -6.59 -10.50
C LEU A 353 -16.85 -6.19 -10.53
N VAL A 354 -17.58 -6.57 -11.58
CA VAL A 354 -19.02 -6.31 -11.71
C VAL A 354 -19.80 -7.04 -10.62
N ASN A 355 -19.52 -8.32 -10.40
CA ASN A 355 -20.22 -9.09 -9.36
C ASN A 355 -19.96 -8.53 -7.96
N ILE A 356 -18.73 -8.10 -7.66
CA ILE A 356 -18.41 -7.43 -6.40
C ILE A 356 -19.19 -6.11 -6.27
N ASN A 357 -19.20 -5.27 -7.31
CA ASN A 357 -19.93 -4.00 -7.29
C ASN A 357 -21.45 -4.22 -7.11
N SER A 358 -22.04 -5.17 -7.85
CA SER A 358 -23.44 -5.55 -7.72
C SER A 358 -23.77 -6.10 -6.34
N ARG A 359 -22.90 -6.93 -5.76
CA ARG A 359 -23.07 -7.43 -4.40
C ARG A 359 -23.08 -6.29 -3.39
N ILE A 360 -22.14 -5.36 -3.49
CA ILE A 360 -22.07 -4.17 -2.63
C ILE A 360 -23.34 -3.33 -2.73
N GLN A 361 -23.79 -3.01 -3.96
CA GLN A 361 -25.03 -2.25 -4.17
C GLN A 361 -26.26 -2.94 -3.58
N LYS A 362 -26.33 -4.27 -3.69
CA LYS A 362 -27.42 -5.07 -3.10
C LYS A 362 -27.40 -4.92 -1.59
N GLU A 363 -26.24 -5.13 -0.96
CA GLU A 363 -26.07 -5.03 0.50
C GLU A 363 -26.40 -3.65 1.04
N GLU A 364 -25.94 -2.57 0.39
CA GLU A 364 -26.28 -1.21 0.82
C GLU A 364 -27.77 -0.88 0.74
N LYS A 365 -28.54 -1.60 -0.09
CA LYS A 365 -30.00 -1.42 -0.24
C LYS A 365 -30.80 -2.25 0.76
N ILE A 366 -30.38 -3.47 1.05
CA ILE A 366 -31.21 -4.45 1.77
C ILE A 366 -30.73 -4.72 3.20
N ASN A 367 -29.44 -4.51 3.49
CA ASN A 367 -28.85 -4.84 4.78
C ASN A 367 -28.82 -3.60 5.67
N ALA A 368 -29.76 -3.54 6.63
CA ALA A 368 -29.89 -2.43 7.56
C ALA A 368 -28.65 -2.19 8.45
N GLN A 369 -27.72 -3.14 8.51
CA GLN A 369 -26.47 -2.96 9.25
C GLN A 369 -25.40 -2.22 8.42
N CYS A 370 -25.44 -2.33 7.09
CA CYS A 370 -24.45 -1.70 6.20
C CYS A 370 -24.52 -0.18 6.25
N ILE A 371 -23.35 0.46 6.15
CA ILE A 371 -23.23 1.92 6.10
C ILE A 371 -23.30 2.34 4.63
N THR A 372 -24.42 2.93 4.22
CA THR A 372 -24.62 3.37 2.82
C THR A 372 -23.56 4.39 2.41
N GLY A 373 -22.87 4.13 1.31
CA GLY A 373 -21.91 5.05 0.72
C GLY A 373 -20.56 5.12 1.44
N ALA A 374 -20.32 4.23 2.40
CA ALA A 374 -19.01 4.09 3.04
C ALA A 374 -18.02 3.33 2.14
N LEU A 375 -16.76 3.32 2.56
CA LEU A 375 -15.74 2.44 2.00
C LEU A 375 -16.09 0.96 2.19
N TRP A 376 -15.65 0.16 1.23
CA TRP A 376 -15.78 -1.29 1.24
C TRP A 376 -14.42 -1.96 1.17
N ASN A 377 -14.04 -2.67 2.24
CA ASN A 377 -12.88 -3.56 2.22
C ASN A 377 -13.32 -4.93 1.68
N VAL A 378 -12.85 -5.29 0.49
CA VAL A 378 -12.97 -6.63 -0.06
C VAL A 378 -11.75 -7.42 0.35
N VAL A 379 -11.96 -8.49 1.12
CA VAL A 379 -10.92 -9.37 1.63
C VAL A 379 -11.07 -10.72 0.98
N PHE A 380 -10.06 -11.17 0.26
CA PHE A 380 -9.99 -12.53 -0.25
C PHE A 380 -9.36 -13.44 0.80
N LYS A 381 -9.98 -14.59 1.07
CA LYS A 381 -9.48 -15.58 2.04
C LYS A 381 -9.33 -16.93 1.39
N GLY A 382 -8.42 -17.74 1.91
CA GLY A 382 -8.32 -19.13 1.49
C GLY A 382 -7.95 -19.33 0.04
N TYR A 383 -7.17 -18.44 -0.55
CA TYR A 383 -6.59 -18.65 -1.88
C TYR A 383 -5.15 -19.16 -1.73
N PRO A 384 -4.65 -19.99 -2.66
CA PRO A 384 -3.31 -20.54 -2.55
C PRO A 384 -2.28 -19.41 -2.61
N PRO A 385 -1.12 -19.57 -1.95
CA PRO A 385 0.02 -18.71 -2.20
C PRO A 385 0.25 -18.58 -3.71
N TRP A 386 0.35 -17.33 -4.19
CA TRP A 386 0.56 -17.00 -5.62
C TRP A 386 1.78 -17.71 -6.22
N ASN A 387 2.66 -18.20 -5.34
CA ASN A 387 3.88 -18.89 -5.69
C ASN A 387 3.70 -20.43 -5.83
N ILE A 388 2.50 -20.97 -5.69
CA ILE A 388 2.21 -22.39 -5.88
C ILE A 388 1.35 -22.54 -7.14
N ARG A 389 1.75 -23.45 -8.03
CA ARG A 389 0.94 -23.79 -9.19
C ARG A 389 -0.25 -24.62 -8.71
N THR A 390 -1.44 -24.07 -8.86
CA THR A 390 -2.71 -24.71 -8.46
C THR A 390 -3.72 -24.61 -9.61
N ASP A 391 -4.79 -25.41 -9.53
CA ASP A 391 -5.94 -25.29 -10.42
C ASP A 391 -6.90 -24.15 -10.01
N PHE A 392 -6.63 -23.47 -8.89
CA PHE A 392 -7.48 -22.43 -8.30
C PHE A 392 -7.95 -21.39 -9.33
N HIS A 393 -7.01 -20.84 -10.11
CA HIS A 393 -7.37 -19.83 -11.12
C HIS A 393 -8.12 -20.42 -12.33
N GLN A 394 -7.89 -21.70 -12.65
CA GLN A 394 -8.68 -22.39 -13.67
C GLN A 394 -10.13 -22.56 -13.18
N ARG A 395 -10.32 -22.92 -11.90
CA ARG A 395 -11.64 -23.01 -11.28
C ARG A 395 -12.36 -21.68 -11.24
N LEU A 396 -11.66 -20.58 -10.92
CA LEU A 396 -12.24 -19.23 -11.02
C LEU A 396 -12.70 -18.86 -12.43
N ASN A 397 -12.23 -19.56 -13.46
CA ASN A 397 -12.67 -19.36 -14.83
C ASN A 397 -13.86 -20.25 -15.25
N GLU A 398 -14.29 -21.19 -14.40
CA GLU A 398 -15.48 -21.99 -14.68
C GLU A 398 -16.75 -21.14 -14.60
N PRO A 399 -17.74 -21.35 -15.50
CA PRO A 399 -18.99 -20.59 -15.48
C PRO A 399 -19.71 -20.66 -14.12
N GLY A 400 -20.15 -19.51 -13.61
CA GLY A 400 -20.93 -19.41 -12.37
C GLY A 400 -20.10 -19.38 -11.08
N GLN A 401 -18.81 -19.73 -11.12
CA GLN A 401 -17.99 -19.80 -9.90
C GLN A 401 -17.77 -18.43 -9.25
N ILE A 402 -17.47 -17.40 -10.05
CA ILE A 402 -17.25 -16.04 -9.54
C ILE A 402 -18.49 -15.53 -8.82
N GLU A 403 -19.66 -15.71 -9.44
CA GLU A 403 -20.95 -15.30 -8.91
C GLU A 403 -21.25 -16.01 -7.59
N GLU A 404 -21.07 -17.33 -7.57
CA GLU A 404 -21.31 -18.15 -6.39
C GLU A 404 -20.40 -17.74 -5.23
N ILE A 405 -19.11 -17.56 -5.48
CA ILE A 405 -18.11 -17.21 -4.48
C ILE A 405 -18.37 -15.81 -3.91
N VAL A 406 -18.68 -14.83 -4.75
CA VAL A 406 -18.99 -13.46 -4.31
C VAL A 406 -20.30 -13.44 -3.53
N GLU A 407 -21.33 -14.16 -3.97
CA GLU A 407 -22.65 -14.20 -3.31
C GLU A 407 -22.59 -14.89 -1.94
N LYS A 408 -21.75 -15.91 -1.78
CA LYS A 408 -21.49 -16.56 -0.48
C LYS A 408 -20.56 -15.76 0.43
N GLY A 409 -19.96 -14.68 -0.07
CA GLY A 409 -19.08 -13.81 0.71
C GLY A 409 -19.78 -13.28 1.97
N LYS A 410 -19.05 -13.29 3.10
CA LYS A 410 -19.57 -12.79 4.37
C LYS A 410 -19.46 -11.28 4.42
N VAL A 411 -20.58 -10.62 4.68
CA VAL A 411 -20.65 -9.17 4.89
C VAL A 411 -20.60 -8.86 6.38
N SER A 412 -19.81 -7.86 6.74
CA SER A 412 -19.73 -7.33 8.10
C SER A 412 -19.43 -5.84 8.08
N VAL A 413 -19.58 -5.18 9.22
CA VAL A 413 -19.36 -3.74 9.38
C VAL A 413 -18.29 -3.53 10.43
N ASP A 414 -17.26 -2.78 10.09
CA ASP A 414 -16.31 -2.27 11.06
C ASP A 414 -16.81 -0.91 11.55
N LYS A 415 -17.45 -0.93 12.73
CA LYS A 415 -18.00 0.28 13.33
C LYS A 415 -16.93 1.24 13.84
N LYS A 416 -15.73 0.74 14.17
CA LYS A 416 -14.63 1.56 14.65
C LYS A 416 -14.10 2.42 13.50
N GLU A 417 -13.86 1.78 12.37
CA GLU A 417 -13.32 2.44 11.18
C GLU A 417 -14.40 3.06 10.27
N GLY A 418 -15.68 2.81 10.57
CA GLY A 418 -16.82 3.35 9.82
C GLY A 418 -16.86 2.85 8.37
N LEU A 419 -16.54 1.56 8.15
CA LEU A 419 -16.48 0.94 6.83
C LEU A 419 -17.21 -0.41 6.79
N ASN A 420 -17.53 -0.85 5.58
CA ASN A 420 -18.10 -2.16 5.31
C ASN A 420 -17.01 -3.14 4.89
N VAL A 421 -17.22 -4.44 5.12
CA VAL A 421 -16.29 -5.51 4.75
C VAL A 421 -17.04 -6.60 4.00
N LEU A 422 -16.53 -6.99 2.83
CA LEU A 422 -16.94 -8.17 2.10
C LEU A 422 -15.80 -9.20 2.13
N SER A 423 -15.96 -10.26 2.93
CA SER A 423 -15.01 -11.39 2.99
C SER A 423 -15.39 -12.46 1.99
N VAL A 424 -14.62 -12.58 0.91
CA VAL A 424 -14.78 -13.60 -0.13
C VAL A 424 -13.85 -14.77 0.18
N ASP A 425 -14.41 -15.92 0.57
CA ASP A 425 -13.64 -17.09 1.03
C ASP A 425 -13.60 -18.19 -0.03
N TYR A 426 -12.40 -18.54 -0.47
CA TYR A 426 -12.14 -19.52 -1.51
C TYR A 426 -11.88 -20.94 -0.97
N ARG A 427 -11.83 -21.18 0.36
CA ARG A 427 -11.51 -22.51 0.93
C ARG A 427 -12.43 -23.62 0.44
N ALA A 428 -13.70 -23.32 0.20
CA ALA A 428 -14.66 -24.31 -0.29
C ALA A 428 -14.40 -24.75 -1.75
N TYR A 429 -13.52 -24.07 -2.47
CA TYR A 429 -13.36 -24.18 -3.92
C TYR A 429 -12.07 -24.89 -4.36
N TRP A 430 -11.20 -25.29 -3.42
CA TRP A 430 -10.05 -26.12 -3.73
C TRP A 430 -9.63 -26.97 -2.52
N LYS A 431 -9.27 -28.22 -2.78
CA LYS A 431 -9.17 -29.28 -1.76
C LYS A 431 -7.77 -29.43 -1.14
N ASP A 432 -6.80 -28.62 -1.56
CA ASP A 432 -5.37 -28.86 -1.29
C ASP A 432 -4.77 -27.96 -0.19
N ILE A 433 -5.58 -27.29 0.64
CA ILE A 433 -5.12 -26.81 1.97
C ILE A 433 -5.74 -27.70 3.03
N GLU A 434 -4.93 -28.59 3.58
CA GLU A 434 -5.08 -28.96 4.99
C GLU A 434 -4.51 -27.80 5.82
N ASP A 435 -5.24 -27.42 6.87
CA ASP A 435 -5.02 -26.24 7.73
C ASP A 435 -3.58 -26.09 8.29
#